data_AF-A0A1G6ULC0-F1
#
_entry.id   AF-A0A1G6ULC0-F1
#
_cell.length_a   1.000
_cell.length_b   1.000
_cell.length_c   1.000
_cell.angle_alpha   90.00
_cell.angle_beta   90.00
_cell.angle_gamma   90.00
#
_symmetry.space_group_name_H-M   'P 1'
#
loop_
_entity.id
_entity.type
_entity.pdbx_description
1 polymer ?
#
loop_
_entity_poly.entity_id
_entity_poly.type
_entity_poly.pdbx_seq_one_letter_code
_entity_poly.pdbx_strand_id
1 'polypeptide(L)'
;MLTAAREHHREAQRLTRSVVAAVGSSKLAAVVAAHQAEAVDLAVHAVGEALSEQGLDQAVAARLNVAALVTPSTVLLALLEQTESRAGVARLAHTLVADAGRSGQMVDFARRPAVQSYVRVVNPPCCGRCAVLAGRAYPYSTGFRRHPVCDCTMAPSGADVPASLITDPQQLARAGKVRGLSRADEQAVSLGAAVDQVVNVRRRSAGLTVGSSVLQRGRRPTPEGILRATSDREQQLSLLRVHGYLA
;
A
#
# COMPACT_ATOMS: atom_id res chain seq x y z
N MET A 1 -10.14 -6.58 -8.20
CA MET A 1 -9.86 -5.13 -8.14
C MET A 1 -10.76 -4.42 -9.12
N LEU A 2 -11.47 -3.38 -8.66
CA LEU A 2 -12.36 -2.52 -9.44
C LEU A 2 -11.62 -1.86 -10.62
N THR A 3 -12.35 -1.57 -11.70
CA THR A 3 -11.80 -0.98 -12.92
C THR A 3 -11.34 0.45 -12.68
N ALA A 4 -12.19 1.28 -12.08
CA ALA A 4 -11.91 2.66 -11.66
C ALA A 4 -10.68 2.74 -10.77
N ALA A 5 -10.52 1.80 -9.83
CA ALA A 5 -9.33 1.77 -8.97
C ALA A 5 -8.03 1.50 -9.74
N ARG A 6 -8.08 0.70 -10.82
CA ARG A 6 -6.92 0.42 -11.69
C ARG A 6 -6.62 1.61 -12.62
N GLU A 7 -7.65 2.24 -13.16
CA GLU A 7 -7.53 3.38 -14.06
C GLU A 7 -7.00 4.60 -13.33
N HIS A 8 -7.59 4.94 -12.18
CA HIS A 8 -7.06 5.94 -11.25
C HIS A 8 -5.60 5.67 -10.92
N HIS A 9 -5.25 4.43 -10.63
CA HIS A 9 -3.88 4.09 -10.30
C HIS A 9 -2.90 4.43 -11.44
N ARG A 10 -3.25 4.05 -12.68
CA ARG A 10 -2.45 4.35 -13.87
C ARG A 10 -2.34 5.86 -14.10
N GLU A 11 -3.46 6.57 -13.98
CA GLU A 11 -3.49 8.01 -14.22
C GLU A 11 -2.74 8.79 -13.14
N ALA A 12 -2.93 8.46 -11.87
CA ALA A 12 -2.18 9.04 -10.77
C ALA A 12 -0.67 8.80 -10.94
N GLN A 13 -0.25 7.62 -11.41
CA GLN A 13 1.16 7.37 -11.72
C GLN A 13 1.66 8.23 -12.89
N ARG A 14 0.87 8.43 -13.95
CA ARG A 14 1.24 9.32 -15.06
C ARG A 14 1.43 10.75 -14.57
N LEU A 15 0.44 11.28 -13.86
CA LEU A 15 0.45 12.62 -13.28
C LEU A 15 1.62 12.85 -12.32
N THR A 16 1.87 11.90 -11.42
CA THR A 16 2.97 12.03 -10.45
C THR A 16 4.35 11.92 -11.13
N ARG A 17 4.46 11.26 -12.28
CA ARG A 17 5.71 11.23 -13.06
C ARG A 17 5.90 12.48 -13.90
N SER A 18 4.84 13.06 -14.46
CA SER A 18 4.94 14.27 -15.29
C SER A 18 5.44 15.48 -14.50
N VAL A 19 5.09 15.60 -13.21
CA VAL A 19 5.57 16.71 -12.37
C VAL A 19 7.10 16.75 -12.27
N VAL A 20 7.77 15.59 -12.36
CA VAL A 20 9.23 15.48 -12.28
C VAL A 20 9.92 16.11 -13.48
N ALA A 21 9.25 16.16 -14.65
CA ALA A 21 9.78 16.83 -15.84
C ALA A 21 9.95 18.35 -15.64
N ALA A 22 9.18 18.95 -14.73
CA ALA A 22 9.28 20.37 -14.40
C ALA A 22 10.40 20.71 -13.40
N VAL A 23 11.14 19.72 -12.90
CA VAL A 23 12.23 19.95 -11.94
C VAL A 23 13.34 20.79 -12.61
N GLY A 24 13.71 21.89 -11.95
CA GLY A 24 14.65 22.88 -12.48
C GLY A 24 13.98 24.05 -13.20
N SER A 25 12.65 24.01 -13.41
CA SER A 25 11.89 25.17 -13.88
C SER A 25 11.70 26.20 -12.77
N SER A 26 11.78 27.49 -13.11
CA SER A 26 11.38 28.58 -12.21
C SER A 26 9.88 28.53 -11.85
N LYS A 27 9.07 27.80 -12.62
CA LYS A 27 7.63 27.61 -12.39
C LYS A 27 7.29 26.34 -11.60
N LEU A 28 8.28 25.62 -11.06
CA LEU A 28 8.06 24.34 -10.40
C LEU A 28 6.98 24.41 -9.30
N ALA A 29 6.97 25.47 -8.49
CA ALA A 29 5.98 25.62 -7.43
C ALA A 29 4.53 25.65 -7.95
N ALA A 30 4.29 26.43 -9.01
CA ALA A 30 2.97 26.50 -9.65
C ALA A 30 2.58 25.18 -10.32
N VAL A 31 3.56 24.50 -10.95
CA VAL A 31 3.32 23.19 -11.57
C VAL A 31 2.94 22.14 -10.53
N VAL A 32 3.64 22.09 -9.40
CA VAL A 32 3.31 21.17 -8.28
C VAL A 32 1.91 21.46 -7.76
N ALA A 33 1.56 22.72 -7.52
CA ALA A 33 0.23 23.09 -7.03
C ALA A 33 -0.89 22.67 -8.01
N ALA A 34 -0.69 22.88 -9.32
CA ALA A 34 -1.64 22.43 -10.34
C ALA A 34 -1.79 20.91 -10.36
N HIS A 35 -0.67 20.17 -10.32
CA HIS A 35 -0.70 18.70 -10.27
C HIS A 35 -1.33 18.18 -8.98
N GLN A 36 -1.20 18.89 -7.84
CA GLN A 36 -1.88 18.54 -6.60
C GLN A 36 -3.40 18.68 -6.74
N ALA A 37 -3.89 19.76 -7.34
CA ALA A 37 -5.32 19.95 -7.60
C ALA A 37 -5.87 18.88 -8.55
N GLU A 38 -5.16 18.59 -9.64
CA GLU A 38 -5.55 17.55 -10.59
C GLU A 38 -5.54 16.16 -9.94
N ALA A 39 -4.57 15.87 -9.08
CA ALA A 39 -4.52 14.61 -8.33
C ALA A 39 -5.72 14.46 -7.37
N VAL A 40 -6.19 15.56 -6.78
CA VAL A 40 -7.41 15.57 -5.94
C VAL A 40 -8.64 15.28 -6.79
N ASP A 41 -8.81 15.97 -7.92
CA ASP A 41 -9.96 15.79 -8.80
C ASP A 41 -10.04 14.36 -9.36
N LEU A 42 -8.90 13.85 -9.82
CA LEU A 42 -8.78 12.48 -10.29
C LEU A 42 -9.15 11.47 -9.20
N ALA A 43 -8.68 11.68 -7.97
CA ALA A 43 -9.00 10.80 -6.85
C ALA A 43 -10.51 10.85 -6.51
N VAL A 44 -11.10 12.04 -6.45
CA VAL A 44 -12.54 12.24 -6.19
C VAL A 44 -13.41 11.56 -7.25
N HIS A 45 -13.03 11.71 -8.52
CA HIS A 45 -13.73 11.07 -9.62
C HIS A 45 -13.68 9.54 -9.50
N ALA A 46 -12.48 9.01 -9.27
CA ALA A 46 -12.26 7.57 -9.12
C ALA A 46 -13.03 6.95 -7.93
N VAL A 47 -13.23 7.71 -6.85
CA VAL A 47 -14.09 7.27 -5.75
C VAL A 47 -15.53 7.11 -6.21
N GLY A 48 -16.05 8.09 -6.96
CA GLY A 48 -17.41 8.04 -7.51
C GLY A 48 -17.59 6.80 -8.37
N GLU A 49 -16.73 6.60 -9.35
CA GLU A 49 -16.80 5.44 -10.25
C GLU A 49 -16.63 4.11 -9.50
N ALA A 50 -15.70 4.03 -8.55
CA ALA A 50 -15.50 2.83 -7.75
C ALA A 50 -16.73 2.48 -6.91
N LEU A 51 -17.49 3.47 -6.44
CA LEU A 51 -18.75 3.24 -5.74
C LEU A 51 -19.87 2.85 -6.71
N SER A 52 -19.95 3.48 -7.87
CA SER A 52 -20.91 3.11 -8.93
C SER A 52 -20.71 1.67 -9.41
N GLU A 53 -19.46 1.20 -9.57
CA GLU A 53 -19.15 -0.21 -9.87
C GLU A 53 -19.65 -1.19 -8.81
N GLN A 54 -19.85 -0.71 -7.58
CA GLN A 54 -20.38 -1.48 -6.46
C GLN A 54 -21.90 -1.32 -6.32
N GLY A 55 -22.57 -0.59 -7.22
CA GLY A 55 -23.99 -0.26 -7.11
C GLY A 55 -24.30 0.75 -6.01
N LEU A 56 -23.31 1.52 -5.55
CA LEU A 56 -23.42 2.51 -4.48
C LEU A 56 -23.47 3.93 -5.06
N ASP A 57 -24.44 4.20 -5.93
CA ASP A 57 -24.66 5.55 -6.49
C ASP A 57 -25.30 6.46 -5.44
N GLN A 58 -24.55 7.47 -4.98
CA GLN A 58 -24.97 8.30 -3.85
C GLN A 58 -24.68 9.78 -4.00
N ALA A 59 -25.62 10.55 -3.42
CA ALA A 59 -25.46 11.98 -3.23
C ALA A 59 -24.28 12.27 -2.32
N VAL A 60 -23.51 13.26 -2.72
CA VAL A 60 -22.40 13.77 -1.92
C VAL A 60 -22.93 14.82 -0.96
N ALA A 61 -22.66 14.66 0.34
CA ALA A 61 -23.21 15.52 1.39
C ALA A 61 -22.61 16.94 1.43
N ALA A 62 -21.43 17.16 0.85
CA ALA A 62 -20.73 18.44 0.92
C ALA A 62 -19.83 18.71 -0.29
N ARG A 63 -19.54 19.99 -0.55
CA ARG A 63 -18.52 20.39 -1.54
C ARG A 63 -17.12 20.23 -0.94
N LEU A 64 -16.18 19.76 -1.76
CA LEU A 64 -14.79 19.62 -1.38
C LEU A 64 -14.04 20.92 -1.72
N ASN A 65 -13.27 21.45 -0.76
CA ASN A 65 -12.41 22.60 -0.98
C ASN A 65 -11.02 22.13 -1.46
N VAL A 66 -10.83 22.05 -2.78
CA VAL A 66 -9.58 21.56 -3.39
C VAL A 66 -8.38 22.39 -2.96
N ALA A 67 -8.54 23.71 -2.83
CA ALA A 67 -7.46 24.61 -2.44
C ALA A 67 -6.89 24.30 -1.05
N ALA A 68 -7.70 23.74 -0.14
CA ALA A 68 -7.25 23.32 1.18
C ALA A 68 -6.40 22.03 1.18
N LEU A 69 -6.34 21.33 0.04
CA LEU A 69 -5.59 20.07 -0.13
C LEU A 69 -4.31 20.24 -0.96
N VAL A 70 -4.06 21.46 -1.43
CA VAL A 70 -2.85 21.84 -2.17
C VAL A 70 -1.88 22.50 -1.19
N THR A 71 -0.58 22.27 -1.38
CA THR A 71 0.44 22.90 -0.53
C THR A 71 0.51 24.39 -0.83
N PRO A 72 0.36 25.29 0.15
CA PRO A 72 0.52 26.73 -0.07
C PRO A 72 1.90 27.05 -0.63
N SER A 73 1.97 28.00 -1.56
CA SER A 73 3.21 28.36 -2.26
C SER A 73 4.35 28.72 -1.32
N THR A 74 4.05 29.41 -0.20
CA THR A 74 5.05 29.78 0.81
C THR A 74 5.70 28.57 1.48
N VAL A 75 4.89 27.55 1.83
CA VAL A 75 5.39 26.30 2.42
C VAL A 75 6.17 25.49 1.39
N LEU A 76 5.68 25.44 0.14
CA LEU A 76 6.35 24.71 -0.93
C LEU A 76 7.74 25.29 -1.23
N LEU A 77 7.86 26.61 -1.31
CA LEU A 77 9.14 27.28 -1.52
C LEU A 77 10.12 26.97 -0.37
N ALA A 78 9.67 27.03 0.89
CA ALA A 78 10.49 26.68 2.04
C ALA A 78 10.96 25.22 2.02
N LEU A 79 10.12 24.27 1.59
CA LEU A 79 10.50 22.86 1.43
C LEU A 79 11.52 22.67 0.30
N LEU A 80 11.39 23.40 -0.80
CA LEU A 80 12.30 23.35 -1.93
C LEU A 80 13.69 23.88 -1.56
N GLU A 81 13.76 24.98 -0.79
CA GLU A 81 15.01 25.55 -0.28
C GLU A 81 15.80 24.58 0.62
N GLN A 82 15.09 23.77 1.41
CA GLN A 82 15.71 22.74 2.27
C GLN A 82 16.15 21.49 1.52
N THR A 83 15.91 21.41 0.20
CA THR A 83 16.16 20.21 -0.59
C THR A 83 17.37 20.39 -1.49
N GLU A 84 18.52 19.88 -1.05
CA GLU A 84 19.84 20.17 -1.64
C GLU A 84 20.09 19.55 -3.02
N SER A 85 19.31 18.53 -3.43
CA SER A 85 19.56 17.78 -4.66
C SER A 85 18.37 17.77 -5.61
N ARG A 86 18.65 17.80 -6.92
CA ARG A 86 17.64 17.63 -7.98
C ARG A 86 16.80 16.36 -7.77
N ALA A 87 17.43 15.27 -7.35
CA ALA A 87 16.75 14.02 -7.03
C ALA A 87 15.87 14.14 -5.77
N GLY A 88 16.31 14.91 -4.76
CA GLY A 88 15.50 15.26 -3.60
C GLY A 88 14.26 16.06 -4.02
N VAL A 89 14.42 17.08 -4.85
CA VAL A 89 13.32 17.93 -5.35
C VAL A 89 12.31 17.10 -6.13
N ALA A 90 12.78 16.19 -6.99
CA ALA A 90 11.91 15.26 -7.71
C ALA A 90 11.09 14.37 -6.75
N ARG A 91 11.73 13.82 -5.71
CA ARG A 91 11.04 13.00 -4.69
C ARG A 91 10.03 13.81 -3.88
N LEU A 92 10.37 15.04 -3.53
CA LEU A 92 9.49 15.95 -2.80
C LEU A 92 8.25 16.27 -3.65
N ALA A 93 8.44 16.75 -4.89
CA ALA A 93 7.34 17.07 -5.81
C ALA A 93 6.42 15.85 -6.06
N HIS A 94 7.02 14.68 -6.32
CA HIS A 94 6.28 13.42 -6.47
C HIS A 94 5.46 13.10 -5.20
N THR A 95 6.06 13.25 -4.02
CA THR A 95 5.37 12.97 -2.75
C THR A 95 4.21 13.94 -2.53
N LEU A 96 4.42 15.25 -2.71
CA LEU A 96 3.39 16.25 -2.48
C LEU A 96 2.16 16.07 -3.39
N VAL A 97 2.36 15.73 -4.66
CA VAL A 97 1.28 15.42 -5.62
C VAL A 97 0.53 14.15 -5.19
N ALA A 98 1.25 13.07 -4.89
CA ALA A 98 0.64 11.83 -4.44
C ALA A 98 -0.10 11.98 -3.11
N ASP A 99 0.37 12.86 -2.22
CA ASP A 99 -0.23 13.11 -0.90
C ASP A 99 -1.51 13.94 -1.01
N ALA A 100 -1.55 14.91 -1.93
CA ALA A 100 -2.76 15.67 -2.23
C ALA A 100 -3.89 14.76 -2.74
N GLY A 101 -3.61 13.90 -3.76
CA GLY A 101 -4.60 12.95 -4.26
C GLY A 101 -5.13 11.99 -3.19
N ARG A 102 -4.25 11.50 -2.29
CA ARG A 102 -4.69 10.67 -1.15
C ARG A 102 -5.59 11.43 -0.17
N SER A 103 -5.24 12.68 0.12
CA SER A 103 -6.04 13.53 1.02
C SER A 103 -7.40 13.85 0.39
N GLY A 104 -7.43 14.11 -0.92
CA GLY A 104 -8.65 14.25 -1.71
C GLY A 104 -9.55 13.03 -1.61
N GLN A 105 -8.99 11.84 -1.85
CA GLN A 105 -9.70 10.57 -1.72
C GLN A 105 -10.32 10.41 -0.32
N MET A 106 -9.54 10.68 0.74
CA MET A 106 -9.96 10.57 2.14
C MET A 106 -11.11 11.52 2.48
N VAL A 107 -11.02 12.78 2.06
CA VAL A 107 -12.08 13.77 2.29
C VAL A 107 -13.31 13.43 1.44
N ASP A 108 -13.14 12.92 0.23
CA ASP A 108 -14.25 12.49 -0.63
C ASP A 108 -15.10 11.39 0.01
N PHE A 109 -14.45 10.47 0.71
CA PHE A 109 -15.15 9.45 1.45
C PHE A 109 -15.90 9.99 2.65
N ALA A 110 -15.27 10.89 3.42
CA ALA A 110 -15.88 11.47 4.61
C ALA A 110 -17.18 12.24 4.31
N ARG A 111 -17.34 12.72 3.07
CA ARG A 111 -18.57 13.38 2.59
C ARG A 111 -19.63 12.43 2.01
N ARG A 112 -19.45 11.11 2.10
CA ARG A 112 -20.37 10.09 1.55
C ARG A 112 -20.85 9.12 2.64
N PRO A 113 -22.06 9.30 3.19
CA PRO A 113 -22.54 8.54 4.35
C PRO A 113 -22.57 7.02 4.21
N ALA A 114 -22.78 6.43 3.02
CA ALA A 114 -22.76 4.97 2.91
C ALA A 114 -21.38 4.36 2.66
N VAL A 115 -20.33 5.17 2.56
CA VAL A 115 -18.97 4.65 2.67
C VAL A 115 -18.75 4.31 4.15
N GLN A 116 -18.94 3.05 4.48
CA GLN A 116 -18.84 2.54 5.85
C GLN A 116 -17.51 1.84 6.11
N SER A 117 -16.76 1.50 5.05
CA SER A 117 -15.48 0.84 5.20
C SER A 117 -14.48 1.16 4.09
N TYR A 118 -13.22 0.84 4.41
CA TYR A 118 -12.08 0.99 3.55
C TYR A 118 -11.41 -0.36 3.36
N VAL A 119 -11.40 -0.86 2.13
CA VAL A 119 -10.80 -2.16 1.79
C VAL A 119 -9.39 -1.95 1.24
N ARG A 120 -8.43 -2.71 1.77
CA ARG A 120 -7.03 -2.70 1.32
C ARG A 120 -6.92 -3.41 -0.02
N VAL A 121 -6.65 -2.65 -1.06
CA VAL A 121 -6.50 -3.17 -2.43
C VAL A 121 -5.02 -3.11 -2.81
N VAL A 122 -4.44 -4.28 -3.03
CA VAL A 122 -3.04 -4.37 -3.46
C VAL A 122 -2.96 -4.31 -4.99
N ASN A 123 -1.84 -3.79 -5.49
CA ASN A 123 -1.46 -3.85 -6.90
C ASN A 123 -0.29 -4.83 -7.06
N PRO A 124 -0.54 -6.11 -7.42
CA PRO A 124 0.52 -7.09 -7.55
C PRO A 124 1.44 -6.81 -8.76
N PRO A 125 2.77 -6.98 -8.65
CA PRO A 125 3.50 -7.49 -7.49
C PRO A 125 3.69 -6.45 -6.37
N CYS A 126 3.27 -6.79 -5.15
CA CYS A 126 3.28 -5.89 -3.98
C CYS A 126 4.27 -6.35 -2.91
N CYS A 127 4.58 -5.53 -1.89
CA CYS A 127 5.45 -5.98 -0.80
C CYS A 127 4.70 -6.88 0.19
N GLY A 128 5.45 -7.71 0.96
CA GLY A 128 4.86 -8.55 2.01
C GLY A 128 3.98 -7.80 3.02
N ARG A 129 4.35 -6.57 3.41
CA ARG A 129 3.56 -5.75 4.35
C ARG A 129 2.18 -5.38 3.81
N CYS A 130 2.06 -5.17 2.49
CA CYS A 130 0.79 -4.88 1.84
C CYS A 130 0.01 -6.16 1.58
N ALA A 131 0.70 -7.23 1.15
CA ALA A 131 0.08 -8.53 0.86
C ALA A 131 -0.73 -9.05 2.06
N VAL A 132 -0.17 -9.05 3.27
CA VAL A 132 -0.87 -9.54 4.49
C VAL A 132 -2.08 -8.71 4.89
N LEU A 133 -2.21 -7.49 4.35
CA LEU A 133 -3.35 -6.61 4.60
C LEU A 133 -4.38 -6.67 3.47
N ALA A 134 -4.10 -7.35 2.36
CA ALA A 134 -4.99 -7.38 1.20
C ALA A 134 -6.40 -7.88 1.57
N GLY A 135 -7.43 -7.23 1.03
CA GLY A 135 -8.83 -7.55 1.28
C GLY A 135 -9.36 -7.17 2.66
N ARG A 136 -8.53 -6.68 3.59
CA ARG A 136 -9.00 -6.26 4.91
C ARG A 136 -9.80 -4.96 4.83
N ALA A 137 -10.98 -4.97 5.45
CA ALA A 137 -11.86 -3.83 5.58
C ALA A 137 -11.68 -3.13 6.93
N TYR A 138 -11.71 -1.80 6.93
CA TYR A 138 -11.59 -0.98 8.12
C TYR A 138 -12.76 0.01 8.16
N PRO A 139 -13.54 0.09 9.25
CA PRO A 139 -14.71 0.99 9.32
C PRO A 139 -14.36 2.46 9.13
N TYR A 140 -13.18 2.85 9.61
CA TYR A 140 -12.59 4.16 9.39
C TYR A 140 -11.20 3.97 8.79
N SER A 141 -10.77 4.90 7.95
CA SER A 141 -9.43 4.85 7.38
C SER A 141 -8.40 5.19 8.44
N THR A 142 -7.96 4.15 9.16
CA THR A 142 -6.65 4.12 9.81
C THR A 142 -5.60 4.15 8.71
N GLY A 143 -5.35 5.34 8.15
CA GLY A 143 -4.31 5.57 7.15
C GLY A 143 -3.06 4.80 7.54
N PHE A 144 -2.69 3.80 6.75
CA PHE A 144 -1.59 2.91 7.10
C PHE A 144 -0.28 3.51 6.62
N ARG A 145 0.77 3.28 7.42
CA ARG A 145 2.14 3.55 7.00
C ARG A 145 2.50 2.66 5.80
N ARG A 146 2.34 3.23 4.61
CA ARG A 146 2.94 2.74 3.36
C ARG A 146 4.44 3.03 3.41
N HIS A 147 5.23 2.20 2.76
CA HIS A 147 6.62 2.56 2.50
C HIS A 147 6.67 3.54 1.29
N PRO A 148 7.76 4.30 1.13
CA PRO A 148 7.95 5.12 -0.07
C PRO A 148 7.75 4.30 -1.35
N VAL A 149 7.15 4.91 -2.38
CA VAL A 149 6.93 4.30 -3.71
C VAL A 149 6.00 3.07 -3.68
N CYS A 150 5.23 2.87 -2.60
CA CYS A 150 4.16 1.87 -2.58
C CYS A 150 2.98 2.33 -3.44
N ASP A 151 2.52 1.45 -4.33
CA ASP A 151 1.46 1.68 -5.30
C ASP A 151 0.12 1.01 -4.92
N CYS A 152 0.10 0.25 -3.82
CA CYS A 152 -1.12 -0.32 -3.25
C CYS A 152 -2.03 0.77 -2.68
N THR A 153 -3.34 0.58 -2.76
CA THR A 153 -4.35 1.61 -2.49
C THR A 153 -5.43 1.16 -1.50
N MET A 154 -6.41 2.05 -1.28
CA MET A 154 -7.67 1.78 -0.62
C MET A 154 -8.81 1.95 -1.59
N ALA A 155 -9.78 1.05 -1.54
CA ALA A 155 -11.07 1.23 -2.17
C ALA A 155 -12.12 1.50 -1.08
N PRO A 156 -13.05 2.44 -1.30
CA PRO A 156 -14.21 2.57 -0.43
C PRO A 156 -15.13 1.36 -0.62
N SER A 157 -15.90 1.06 0.41
CA SER A 157 -16.96 0.07 0.34
C SER A 157 -18.08 0.41 1.31
N GLY A 158 -19.25 -0.17 1.08
CA GLY A 158 -20.33 -0.21 2.07
C GLY A 158 -19.99 -1.11 3.26
N ALA A 159 -21.01 -1.42 4.07
CA ALA A 159 -20.92 -2.42 5.14
C ALA A 159 -20.52 -3.79 4.57
N ASP A 160 -21.17 -4.17 3.47
CA ASP A 160 -20.88 -5.41 2.76
C ASP A 160 -19.75 -5.17 1.75
N VAL A 161 -18.63 -5.86 1.97
CA VAL A 161 -17.46 -5.76 1.10
C VAL A 161 -17.61 -6.72 -0.08
N PRO A 162 -17.62 -6.22 -1.33
CA PRO A 162 -17.75 -7.09 -2.48
C PRO A 162 -16.51 -7.98 -2.62
N ALA A 163 -16.72 -9.23 -3.06
CA ALA A 163 -15.64 -10.19 -3.28
C ALA A 163 -14.58 -9.68 -4.26
N SER A 164 -14.95 -8.77 -5.18
CA SER A 164 -14.04 -8.12 -6.13
C SER A 164 -12.94 -7.25 -5.49
N LEU A 165 -13.15 -6.82 -4.23
CA LEU A 165 -12.20 -6.07 -3.42
C LEU A 165 -11.40 -6.95 -2.45
N ILE A 166 -11.85 -8.18 -2.21
CA ILE A 166 -11.16 -9.15 -1.36
C ILE A 166 -10.06 -9.80 -2.20
N THR A 167 -8.86 -9.87 -1.64
CA THR A 167 -7.73 -10.57 -2.28
C THR A 167 -7.04 -11.41 -1.22
N ASP A 168 -6.95 -12.72 -1.47
CA ASP A 168 -6.33 -13.65 -0.54
C ASP A 168 -4.79 -13.45 -0.51
N PRO A 169 -4.22 -13.05 0.65
CA PRO A 169 -2.78 -12.94 0.82
C PRO A 169 -2.03 -14.23 0.52
N GLN A 170 -2.61 -15.39 0.88
CA GLN A 170 -1.97 -16.69 0.71
C GLN A 170 -1.84 -17.04 -0.77
N GLN A 171 -2.90 -16.80 -1.56
CA GLN A 171 -2.90 -17.01 -3.00
C GLN A 171 -1.92 -16.07 -3.71
N LEU A 172 -1.83 -14.80 -3.31
CA LEU A 172 -0.83 -13.86 -3.84
C LEU A 172 0.61 -14.34 -3.63
N ALA A 173 0.91 -14.82 -2.42
CA ALA A 173 2.25 -15.29 -2.08
C ALA A 173 2.62 -16.55 -2.88
N ARG A 174 1.69 -17.52 -2.97
CA ARG A 174 1.87 -18.74 -3.77
C ARG A 174 2.05 -18.45 -5.27
N ALA A 175 1.38 -17.42 -5.78
CA ALA A 175 1.51 -16.99 -7.18
C ALA A 175 2.80 -16.20 -7.47
N GLY A 176 3.73 -16.07 -6.51
CA GLY A 176 4.97 -15.30 -6.66
C GLY A 176 4.73 -13.79 -6.82
N LYS A 177 3.58 -13.29 -6.36
CA LYS A 177 3.17 -11.88 -6.52
C LYS A 177 3.53 -11.00 -5.32
N VAL A 178 4.30 -11.54 -4.36
CA VAL A 178 4.72 -10.84 -3.15
C VAL A 178 6.24 -10.65 -3.18
N ARG A 179 6.68 -9.40 -3.26
CA ARG A 179 8.08 -8.98 -3.27
C ARG A 179 8.68 -9.01 -1.87
N GLY A 180 9.97 -9.34 -1.81
CA GLY A 180 10.79 -9.30 -0.59
C GLY A 180 10.73 -10.57 0.27
N LEU A 181 10.04 -11.61 -0.20
CA LEU A 181 10.16 -12.96 0.34
C LEU A 181 11.51 -13.56 -0.10
N SER A 182 12.19 -14.30 0.77
CA SER A 182 13.33 -15.12 0.36
C SER A 182 12.86 -16.42 -0.28
N ARG A 183 13.76 -17.15 -0.94
CA ARG A 183 13.47 -18.51 -1.45
C ARG A 183 12.95 -19.44 -0.35
N ALA A 184 13.48 -19.31 0.87
CA ALA A 184 13.02 -20.10 2.00
C ALA A 184 11.61 -19.70 2.45
N ASP A 185 11.27 -18.41 2.41
CA ASP A 185 9.90 -17.97 2.72
C ASP A 185 8.90 -18.47 1.67
N GLU A 186 9.26 -18.36 0.39
CA GLU A 186 8.45 -18.88 -0.71
C GLU A 186 8.24 -20.40 -0.56
N GLN A 187 9.29 -21.13 -0.20
CA GLN A 187 9.19 -22.55 0.12
C GLN A 187 8.30 -22.81 1.34
N ALA A 188 8.43 -22.05 2.43
CA ALA A 188 7.56 -22.19 3.60
C ALA A 188 6.09 -22.00 3.24
N VAL A 189 5.77 -20.95 2.48
CA VAL A 189 4.40 -20.66 2.01
C VAL A 189 3.89 -21.78 1.09
N SER A 190 4.75 -22.31 0.21
CA SER A 190 4.44 -23.45 -0.66
C SER A 190 4.15 -24.73 0.14
N LEU A 191 4.88 -24.95 1.24
CA LEU A 191 4.64 -26.04 2.19
C LEU A 191 3.38 -25.85 3.06
N GLY A 192 2.71 -24.70 2.94
CA GLY A 192 1.45 -24.40 3.63
C GLY A 192 1.55 -23.39 4.76
N ALA A 193 2.74 -22.82 5.02
CA ALA A 193 2.89 -21.84 6.07
C ALA A 193 2.06 -20.58 5.78
N ALA A 194 1.39 -20.06 6.80
CA ALA A 194 0.57 -18.86 6.67
C ALA A 194 1.46 -17.63 6.39
N VAL A 195 1.13 -16.89 5.32
CA VAL A 195 1.96 -15.77 4.83
C VAL A 195 2.15 -14.65 5.88
N ASP A 196 1.16 -14.41 6.73
CA ASP A 196 1.24 -13.41 7.80
C ASP A 196 2.29 -13.79 8.86
N GLN A 197 2.44 -15.08 9.15
CA GLN A 197 3.46 -15.59 10.08
C GLN A 197 4.86 -15.47 9.46
N VAL A 198 4.99 -15.76 8.17
CA VAL A 198 6.26 -15.64 7.43
C VAL A 198 6.71 -14.17 7.34
N VAL A 199 5.80 -13.26 6.97
CA VAL A 199 6.13 -11.84 6.79
C VAL A 199 6.39 -11.12 8.12
N ASN A 200 5.60 -11.38 9.18
CA ASN A 200 5.72 -10.63 10.44
C ASN A 200 7.02 -10.91 11.20
N VAL A 201 7.63 -12.07 10.96
CA VAL A 201 8.94 -12.43 11.51
C VAL A 201 10.05 -11.46 11.05
N ARG A 202 9.96 -10.88 9.85
CA ARG A 202 11.01 -10.01 9.27
C ARG A 202 10.99 -8.55 9.72
N ARG A 203 10.05 -8.10 10.56
CA ARG A 203 10.07 -6.70 11.02
C ARG A 203 11.34 -6.50 11.86
N ARG A 204 12.16 -5.47 11.58
CA ARG A 204 13.36 -5.16 12.38
C ARG A 204 13.04 -4.97 13.88
N SER A 205 11.79 -4.60 14.20
CA SER A 205 11.25 -4.53 15.56
C SER A 205 10.88 -5.89 16.18
N ALA A 206 11.06 -7.01 15.47
CA ALA A 206 10.70 -8.34 15.94
C ALA A 206 11.78 -8.98 16.84
N GLY A 207 12.92 -8.32 17.06
CA GLY A 207 13.98 -8.81 17.94
C GLY A 207 14.60 -10.11 17.42
N LEU A 208 15.02 -10.12 16.15
CA LEU A 208 15.66 -11.29 15.54
C LEU A 208 17.08 -11.44 16.06
N THR A 209 17.39 -12.61 16.62
CA THR A 209 18.76 -13.01 16.98
C THR A 209 19.28 -14.01 15.95
N VAL A 210 20.53 -13.84 15.55
CA VAL A 210 21.25 -14.82 14.73
C VAL A 210 22.02 -15.71 15.69
N GLY A 211 21.49 -16.91 15.98
CA GLY A 211 22.27 -17.97 16.61
C GLY A 211 23.19 -18.65 15.59
N SER A 212 23.94 -19.67 15.99
CA SER A 212 24.97 -20.34 15.18
C SER A 212 24.50 -20.96 13.83
N SER A 213 23.22 -20.93 13.49
CA SER A 213 22.70 -21.33 12.17
C SER A 213 21.22 -20.97 11.92
N VAL A 214 20.45 -20.63 12.96
CA VAL A 214 18.99 -20.45 12.88
C VAL A 214 18.61 -19.00 13.20
N LEU A 215 17.92 -18.34 12.27
CA LEU A 215 17.22 -17.07 12.54
C LEU A 215 16.08 -17.37 13.52
N GLN A 216 16.03 -16.70 14.67
CA GLN A 216 15.01 -16.91 15.70
C GLN A 216 14.30 -15.60 16.07
N ARG A 217 13.01 -15.71 16.42
CA ARG A 217 12.23 -14.66 17.10
C ARG A 217 12.02 -15.11 18.54
N GLY A 218 12.74 -14.50 19.49
CA GLY A 218 12.81 -15.03 20.85
C GLY A 218 13.38 -16.46 20.84
N ARG A 219 12.65 -17.44 21.39
CA ARG A 219 13.05 -18.88 21.37
C ARG A 219 12.45 -19.68 20.21
N ARG A 220 11.65 -19.06 19.33
CA ARG A 220 10.99 -19.74 18.20
C ARG A 220 11.82 -19.55 16.93
N PRO A 221 12.25 -20.63 16.25
CA PRO A 221 12.94 -20.52 14.98
C PRO A 221 11.99 -19.99 13.89
N THR A 222 12.54 -19.19 12.99
CA THR A 222 11.80 -18.64 11.85
C THR A 222 11.62 -19.71 10.77
N PRO A 223 10.63 -19.59 9.87
CA PRO A 223 10.47 -20.54 8.76
C PRO A 223 11.74 -20.66 7.92
N GLU A 224 12.37 -19.52 7.63
CA GLU A 224 13.67 -19.48 6.96
C GLU A 224 14.77 -20.20 7.74
N GLY A 225 14.84 -20.02 9.06
CA GLY A 225 15.78 -20.73 9.92
C GLY A 225 15.58 -22.25 9.92
N ILE A 226 14.33 -22.72 9.95
CA ILE A 226 13.98 -24.15 9.88
C ILE A 226 14.42 -24.73 8.54
N LEU A 227 14.10 -24.05 7.44
CA LEU A 227 14.37 -24.51 6.07
C LEU A 227 15.86 -24.46 5.71
N ARG A 228 16.65 -23.63 6.39
CA ARG A 228 18.11 -23.64 6.29
C ARG A 228 18.76 -24.75 7.13
N ALA A 229 18.12 -25.15 8.22
CA ALA A 229 18.68 -26.14 9.14
C ALA A 229 18.59 -27.59 8.61
N THR A 230 17.64 -27.87 7.72
CA THR A 230 17.48 -29.20 7.11
C THR A 230 16.91 -29.10 5.69
N SER A 231 17.41 -29.95 4.79
CA SER A 231 16.89 -30.15 3.43
C SER A 231 15.84 -31.27 3.33
N ASP A 232 15.66 -32.07 4.39
CA ASP A 232 14.68 -33.16 4.39
C ASP A 232 13.26 -32.61 4.52
N ARG A 233 12.39 -32.99 3.58
CA ARG A 233 11.04 -32.44 3.48
C ARG A 233 10.17 -32.85 4.66
N GLU A 234 10.28 -34.09 5.14
CA GLU A 234 9.48 -34.56 6.27
C GLU A 234 9.89 -33.84 7.56
N GLN A 235 11.19 -33.69 7.78
CA GLN A 235 11.72 -32.94 8.90
C GLN A 235 11.34 -31.45 8.83
N GLN A 236 11.38 -30.82 7.66
CA GLN A 236 10.89 -29.44 7.47
C GLN A 236 9.42 -29.31 7.87
N LEU A 237 8.54 -30.19 7.38
CA LEU A 237 7.11 -30.18 7.70
C LEU A 237 6.88 -30.41 9.20
N SER A 238 7.59 -31.35 9.81
CA SER A 238 7.53 -31.64 11.23
C SER A 238 7.92 -30.41 12.07
N LEU A 239 9.07 -29.79 11.79
CA LEU A 239 9.55 -28.60 12.49
C LEU A 239 8.60 -27.40 12.30
N LEU A 240 8.06 -27.22 11.09
CA LEU A 240 7.09 -26.15 10.84
C LEU A 240 5.78 -26.36 11.62
N ARG A 241 5.29 -27.61 11.78
CA ARG A 241 4.13 -27.93 12.64
C ARG A 241 4.42 -27.74 14.12
N VAL A 242 5.54 -28.28 14.61
CA VAL A 242 5.98 -28.14 16.02
C VAL A 242 6.07 -26.68 16.43
N HIS A 243 6.55 -25.85 15.51
CA HIS A 243 6.63 -24.42 15.73
C HIS A 243 5.39 -23.65 15.28
N GLY A 244 4.25 -24.27 14.98
CA GLY A 244 2.97 -23.59 14.73
C GLY A 244 2.94 -22.68 13.49
N TYR A 245 3.70 -23.03 12.45
CA TYR A 245 3.61 -22.38 11.13
C TYR A 245 2.66 -23.13 10.19
N LEU A 246 2.45 -24.41 10.43
CA LEU A 246 1.48 -25.27 9.75
C LEU A 246 0.42 -25.70 10.76
N ALA A 247 -0.81 -25.90 10.26
CA ALA A 247 -1.86 -26.60 10.98
C ALA A 247 -1.63 -28.12 10.96
#